data_AF-A0A8J1VQG8-F1
#
_entry.id   AF-A0A8J1VQG8-F1
#
_cell.length_a   1.000
_cell.length_b   1.000
_cell.length_c   1.000
_cell.angle_alpha   90.00
_cell.angle_beta   90.00
_cell.angle_gamma   90.00
#
_symmetry.space_group_name_H-M   'P 1'
#
loop_
_entity.id
_entity.type
_entity.pdbx_description
1 polymer ?
#
loop_
_entity_poly.entity_id
_entity_poly.type
_entity_poly.pdbx_seq_one_letter_code
_entity_poly.pdbx_strand_id
1 'polypeptide(L)'
;MPHPVPVISNEDDTSDIVKVSPPSSNTYLGVGMDEKPRFDLGEKKMDDVQAMVDETVRKVRAQSDRLQAVARPYAYRTRSFAEQRPVLFTFLAIFSALSIVPIACFAGFIISATIFVVGVATIGMFLSILTTILFASTILLPILFFTSLLSLITLSFLLTLFLAQRLYTHLAESTTAGADYEALSKGVRGWLDETTGRLPALPAKWSDTGGEWRTSLAPNTSEDWRSNAIGMKADGALGEPVMVAPIRPHTLDSSAPGINL
;
A
#
# COMPACT_ATOMS: atom_id res chain seq x y z
N MET A 1 34.79 1.16 72.75
CA MET A 1 33.51 0.97 73.45
C MET A 1 32.43 0.76 72.41
N PRO A 2 31.75 -0.40 72.36
CA PRO A 2 30.71 -0.64 71.36
C PRO A 2 29.40 0.02 71.82
N HIS A 3 28.80 0.84 70.94
CA HIS A 3 27.52 1.48 71.18
C HIS A 3 26.35 0.48 70.96
N PRO A 4 25.29 0.55 71.78
CA PRO A 4 24.12 -0.33 71.64
C PRO A 4 23.29 0.03 70.41
N VAL A 5 22.87 -1.00 69.69
CA VAL A 5 21.96 -0.91 68.53
C VAL A 5 20.53 -0.69 69.03
N PRO A 6 19.77 0.27 68.48
CA PRO A 6 18.37 0.46 68.85
C PRO A 6 17.48 -0.64 68.24
N VAL A 7 16.72 -1.30 69.10
CA VAL A 7 15.63 -2.22 68.75
C VAL A 7 14.44 -1.38 68.27
N ILE A 8 14.14 -1.45 66.97
CA ILE A 8 12.95 -0.85 66.39
C ILE A 8 11.81 -1.86 66.55
N SER A 9 10.91 -1.60 67.49
CA SER A 9 9.63 -2.27 67.63
C SER A 9 8.71 -1.80 66.50
N ASN A 10 8.41 -2.69 65.56
CA ASN A 10 7.35 -2.49 64.58
C ASN A 10 6.00 -2.67 65.29
N GLU A 11 5.35 -1.55 65.63
CA GLU A 11 3.93 -1.53 65.96
C GLU A 11 3.13 -1.88 64.70
N ASP A 12 2.40 -3.00 64.79
CA ASP A 12 1.35 -3.40 63.86
C ASP A 12 0.23 -2.35 63.87
N ASP A 13 0.31 -1.38 62.94
CA ASP A 13 -0.80 -0.49 62.64
C ASP A 13 -1.80 -1.23 61.73
N THR A 14 -2.74 -1.90 62.38
CA THR A 14 -3.92 -2.52 61.79
C THR A 14 -4.87 -1.45 61.26
N SER A 15 -4.55 -0.86 60.11
CA SER A 15 -5.51 -0.03 59.38
C SER A 15 -6.54 -0.92 58.70
N ASP A 16 -7.71 -0.98 59.32
CA ASP A 16 -9.00 -1.46 58.84
C ASP A 16 -9.15 -1.51 57.31
N ILE A 17 -8.97 -2.71 56.76
CA ILE A 17 -9.46 -3.04 55.43
C ILE A 17 -10.98 -3.19 55.54
N VAL A 18 -11.69 -2.16 55.09
CA VAL A 18 -13.13 -2.18 54.85
C VAL A 18 -13.43 -3.33 53.89
N LYS A 19 -13.95 -4.41 54.47
CA LYS A 19 -14.39 -5.62 53.78
C LYS A 19 -15.70 -5.30 53.05
N VAL A 20 -15.59 -4.85 51.80
CA VAL A 20 -16.76 -4.63 50.93
C VAL A 20 -17.28 -6.00 50.52
N SER A 21 -18.39 -6.42 51.13
CA SER A 21 -19.12 -7.63 50.78
C SER A 21 -19.59 -7.59 49.31
N PRO A 22 -19.49 -8.70 48.55
CA PRO A 22 -20.10 -8.78 47.23
C PRO A 22 -21.63 -8.88 47.33
N PRO A 23 -22.37 -8.33 46.35
CA PRO A 23 -23.83 -8.43 46.30
C PRO A 23 -24.28 -9.88 46.12
N SER A 24 -25.29 -10.26 46.90
CA SER A 24 -25.98 -11.53 46.87
C SER A 24 -26.59 -11.82 45.50
N SER A 25 -26.22 -12.96 44.92
CA SER A 25 -26.92 -13.56 43.78
C SER A 25 -28.37 -13.89 44.18
N ASN A 26 -29.33 -13.21 43.55
CA ASN A 26 -30.73 -13.61 43.60
C ASN A 26 -30.97 -14.71 42.55
N THR A 27 -31.04 -15.95 43.04
CA THR A 27 -31.54 -17.10 42.29
C THR A 27 -33.04 -16.92 42.04
N TYR A 28 -33.42 -16.55 40.81
CA TYR A 28 -34.80 -16.67 40.35
C TYR A 28 -35.01 -18.06 39.74
N LEU A 29 -35.77 -18.88 40.46
CA LEU A 29 -36.32 -20.15 40.01
C LEU A 29 -37.63 -19.84 39.26
N GLY A 30 -37.55 -19.75 37.94
CA GLY A 30 -38.69 -19.53 37.05
C GLY A 30 -38.96 -20.75 36.19
N VAL A 31 -40.05 -21.45 36.49
CA VAL A 31 -40.54 -22.65 35.81
C VAL A 31 -41.17 -22.29 34.46
N GLY A 32 -40.64 -22.90 33.40
CA GLY A 32 -41.34 -23.42 32.20
C GLY A 32 -42.24 -22.50 31.38
N MET A 33 -41.83 -22.21 30.15
CA MET A 33 -42.70 -22.34 28.96
C MET A 33 -41.86 -22.53 27.68
N ASP A 34 -42.37 -23.41 26.82
CA ASP A 34 -41.88 -23.82 25.50
C ASP A 34 -41.33 -22.67 24.65
N GLU A 35 -40.04 -22.73 24.33
CA GLU A 35 -39.34 -21.69 23.58
C GLU A 35 -39.05 -22.14 22.13
N LYS A 36 -39.73 -21.47 21.21
CA LYS A 36 -39.45 -21.49 19.76
C LYS A 36 -38.00 -21.03 19.54
N PRO A 37 -37.19 -21.69 18.70
CA PRO A 37 -35.82 -21.28 18.45
C PRO A 37 -35.81 -19.97 17.64
N ARG A 38 -35.81 -18.83 18.34
CA ARG A 38 -35.40 -17.55 17.79
C ARG A 38 -33.88 -17.58 17.70
N PHE A 39 -33.35 -17.20 16.55
CA PHE A 39 -31.92 -17.13 16.31
C PHE A 39 -31.29 -16.08 17.23
N ASP A 40 -30.76 -16.57 18.34
CA ASP A 40 -30.20 -15.84 19.46
C ASP A 40 -28.70 -15.49 19.24
N LEU A 41 -28.44 -14.86 18.09
CA LEU A 41 -27.09 -14.46 17.69
C LEU A 41 -26.65 -13.12 18.31
N GLY A 42 -27.60 -12.38 18.91
CA GLY A 42 -27.35 -11.09 19.54
C GLY A 42 -26.82 -11.22 20.97
N GLU A 43 -27.39 -12.13 21.76
CA GLU A 43 -27.08 -12.29 23.18
C GLU A 43 -25.64 -12.81 23.38
N LYS A 44 -25.22 -13.82 22.63
CA LYS A 44 -23.85 -14.36 22.68
C LYS A 44 -22.76 -13.33 22.31
N LYS A 45 -23.07 -12.37 21.42
CA LYS A 45 -22.11 -11.31 21.07
C LYS A 45 -21.99 -10.26 22.17
N MET A 46 -23.05 -10.02 22.93
CA MET A 46 -23.01 -9.12 24.08
C MET A 46 -22.16 -9.71 25.20
N ASP A 47 -22.30 -11.01 25.46
CA ASP A 47 -21.48 -11.73 26.44
C ASP A 47 -19.99 -11.72 26.08
N ASP A 48 -19.64 -11.96 24.80
CA ASP A 48 -18.25 -11.92 24.32
C ASP A 48 -17.63 -10.52 24.42
N VAL A 49 -18.39 -9.48 24.06
CA VAL A 49 -17.94 -8.08 24.19
C VAL A 49 -17.72 -7.72 25.66
N GLN A 50 -18.62 -8.15 26.54
CA GLN A 50 -18.50 -7.91 27.97
C GLN A 50 -17.27 -8.63 28.56
N ALA A 51 -17.03 -9.88 28.14
CA ALA A 51 -15.82 -10.62 28.50
C ALA A 51 -14.53 -9.95 28.00
N MET A 52 -14.51 -9.38 26.79
CA MET A 52 -13.35 -8.68 26.24
C MET A 52 -13.06 -7.36 26.96
N VAL A 53 -14.10 -6.63 27.38
CA VAL A 53 -13.96 -5.42 28.21
C VAL A 53 -13.39 -5.79 29.57
N ASP A 54 -13.93 -6.83 30.22
CA ASP A 54 -13.44 -7.29 31.52
C ASP A 54 -11.97 -7.73 31.46
N GLU A 55 -11.57 -8.43 30.39
CA GLU A 55 -10.17 -8.79 30.18
C GLU A 55 -9.27 -7.55 29.97
N THR A 56 -9.74 -6.56 29.21
CA THR A 56 -9.00 -5.31 28.97
C THR A 56 -8.84 -4.51 30.26
N VAL A 57 -9.91 -4.38 31.04
CA VAL A 57 -9.88 -3.71 32.35
C VAL A 57 -8.92 -4.44 33.29
N ARG A 58 -8.96 -5.77 33.32
CA ARG A 58 -8.01 -6.57 34.12
C ARG A 58 -6.56 -6.33 33.71
N LYS A 59 -6.25 -6.22 32.41
CA LYS A 59 -4.90 -5.91 31.91
C LYS A 59 -4.44 -4.50 32.27
N VAL A 60 -5.29 -3.49 32.05
CA VAL A 60 -4.99 -2.09 32.40
C VAL A 60 -4.79 -1.95 33.91
N ARG A 61 -5.59 -2.65 34.73
CA ARG A 61 -5.43 -2.67 36.18
C ARG A 61 -4.12 -3.31 36.61
N ALA A 62 -3.77 -4.47 36.05
CA ALA A 62 -2.48 -5.12 36.32
C ALA A 62 -1.28 -4.24 35.91
N GLN A 63 -1.38 -3.50 34.80
CA GLN A 63 -0.34 -2.55 34.38
C GLN A 63 -0.28 -1.32 35.31
N SER A 64 -1.43 -0.78 35.70
CA SER A 64 -1.53 0.31 36.67
C SER A 64 -0.92 -0.08 38.01
N ASP A 65 -1.24 -1.27 38.53
CA ASP A 65 -0.70 -1.78 39.79
C ASP A 65 0.82 -1.94 39.73
N ARG A 66 1.34 -2.39 38.58
CA ARG A 66 2.80 -2.47 38.34
C ARG A 66 3.45 -1.09 38.32
N LEU A 67 2.82 -0.11 37.67
CA LEU A 67 3.31 1.28 37.66
C LEU A 67 3.27 1.89 39.06
N GLN A 68 2.20 1.66 39.83
CA GLN A 68 2.10 2.11 41.21
C GLN A 68 3.15 1.47 42.10
N ALA A 69 3.39 0.16 41.96
CA ALA A 69 4.42 -0.54 42.72
C ALA A 69 5.82 0.04 42.45
N VAL A 70 6.11 0.42 41.19
CA VAL A 70 7.38 1.07 40.82
C VAL A 70 7.42 2.52 41.31
N ALA A 71 6.30 3.25 41.31
CA ALA A 71 6.24 4.65 41.73
C ALA A 71 6.30 4.85 43.26
N ARG A 72 5.81 3.87 44.04
CA ARG A 72 5.75 3.93 45.51
C ARG A 72 7.09 4.29 46.18
N PRO A 73 8.23 3.64 45.89
CA PRO A 73 9.50 3.99 46.51
C PRO A 73 10.00 5.39 46.14
N TYR A 74 9.66 5.90 44.95
CA TYR A 74 10.01 7.27 44.56
C TYR A 74 9.20 8.30 45.35
N ALA A 75 7.90 8.05 45.56
CA ALA A 75 7.04 8.92 46.36
C ALA A 75 7.51 9.04 47.82
N TYR A 76 7.99 7.95 48.43
CA TYR A 76 8.54 8.00 49.79
C TYR A 76 9.85 8.81 49.84
N ARG A 77 10.72 8.69 48.83
CA ARG A 77 11.95 9.48 48.75
C ARG A 77 11.71 10.97 48.50
N THR A 78 10.72 11.32 47.67
CA THR A 78 10.39 12.73 47.43
C THR A 78 9.76 13.36 48.67
N ARG A 79 8.93 12.62 49.40
CA ARG A 79 8.35 13.06 50.67
C ARG A 79 9.43 13.36 51.71
N SER A 80 10.37 12.44 51.94
CA SER A 80 11.46 12.68 52.91
C SER A 80 12.37 13.84 52.48
N PHE A 81 12.60 14.02 51.18
CA PHE A 81 13.31 15.20 50.66
C PHE A 81 12.58 16.51 50.93
N ALA A 82 11.25 16.54 50.78
CA ALA A 82 10.44 17.72 51.04
C ALA A 82 10.46 18.11 52.53
N GLU A 83 10.47 17.12 53.43
CA GLU A 83 10.58 17.34 54.88
C GLU A 83 11.94 17.90 55.28
N GLN A 84 13.03 17.42 54.65
CA GLN A 84 14.39 17.89 54.97
C GLN A 84 14.72 19.27 54.41
N ARG A 85 14.22 19.62 53.21
CA ARG A 85 14.59 20.86 52.49
C ARG A 85 13.41 21.46 51.71
N PRO A 86 12.43 22.09 52.38
CA PRO A 86 11.18 22.54 51.76
C PRO A 86 11.39 23.65 50.70
N VAL A 87 12.41 24.50 50.87
CA VAL A 87 12.71 25.60 49.93
C VAL A 87 13.26 25.08 48.60
N LEU A 88 14.20 24.13 48.63
CA LEU A 88 14.75 23.53 47.40
C LEU A 88 13.69 22.70 46.68
N PHE A 89 12.83 22.01 47.43
CA PHE A 89 11.74 21.21 46.85
C PHE A 89 10.76 22.08 46.04
N THR A 90 10.27 23.18 46.62
CA THR A 90 9.34 24.09 45.94
C THR A 90 10.00 24.79 44.74
N PHE A 91 11.27 25.20 44.86
CA PHE A 91 12.04 25.74 43.74
C PHE A 91 12.14 24.73 42.57
N LEU A 92 12.51 23.48 42.84
CA LEU A 92 12.60 22.43 41.82
C LEU A 92 11.23 22.11 41.21
N ALA A 93 10.17 22.10 42.02
CA ALA A 93 8.81 21.85 41.52
C ALA A 93 8.37 22.94 40.53
N ILE A 94 8.57 24.22 40.87
CA ILE A 94 8.23 25.35 39.99
C ILE A 94 9.15 25.38 38.76
N PHE A 95 10.45 25.15 38.94
CA PHE A 95 11.41 25.07 37.83
C PHE A 95 11.06 23.93 36.86
N SER A 96 10.68 22.76 37.38
CA SER A 96 10.21 21.62 36.59
C SER A 96 8.91 21.97 35.85
N ALA A 97 7.92 22.52 36.55
CA ALA A 97 6.65 22.93 35.95
C ALA A 97 6.84 23.97 34.83
N LEU A 98 7.71 24.97 35.03
CA LEU A 98 7.99 26.01 34.03
C LEU A 98 8.84 25.50 32.87
N SER A 99 9.71 24.50 33.06
CA SER A 99 10.54 23.92 32.00
C SER A 99 9.78 22.96 31.07
N ILE A 100 8.66 22.39 31.53
CA ILE A 100 7.79 21.56 30.68
C ILE A 100 7.26 22.35 29.48
N VAL A 101 6.94 23.63 29.65
CA VAL A 101 6.41 24.49 28.57
C VAL A 101 7.38 24.61 27.40
N PRO A 102 8.64 25.09 27.57
CA PRO A 102 9.59 25.18 26.46
C PRO A 102 9.96 23.81 25.89
N ILE A 103 10.03 22.75 26.71
CA ILE A 103 10.30 21.39 26.23
C ILE A 103 9.15 20.90 25.33
N ALA A 104 7.89 21.10 25.74
CA ALA A 104 6.72 20.72 24.96
C ALA A 104 6.62 21.53 23.65
N CYS A 105 6.86 22.84 23.70
CA CYS A 105 6.92 23.69 22.50
C CYS A 105 8.00 23.22 21.53
N PHE A 106 9.21 22.91 22.02
CA PHE A 106 10.29 22.40 21.19
C PHE A 106 9.96 21.04 20.58
N ALA A 107 9.43 20.10 21.38
CA ALA A 107 9.02 18.79 20.88
C ALA A 107 7.92 18.90 19.81
N GLY A 108 6.91 19.75 20.04
CA GLY A 108 5.85 20.03 19.08
C GLY A 108 6.38 20.65 17.79
N PHE A 109 7.31 21.60 17.89
CA PHE A 109 7.98 22.20 16.74
C PHE A 109 8.76 21.16 15.92
N ILE A 110 9.54 20.29 16.57
CA ILE A 110 10.30 19.23 15.88
C ILE A 110 9.36 18.26 15.15
N ILE A 111 8.28 17.82 15.81
CA ILE A 111 7.29 16.92 15.19
C ILE A 111 6.63 17.61 13.98
N SER A 112 6.18 18.86 14.15
CA SER A 112 5.54 19.64 13.08
C SER A 112 6.50 19.88 11.91
N ALA A 113 7.74 20.28 12.18
CA ALA A 113 8.78 20.47 11.17
C ALA A 113 9.10 19.17 10.44
N THR A 114 9.17 18.04 11.15
CA THR A 114 9.44 16.73 10.55
C THR A 114 8.30 16.32 9.61
N ILE A 115 7.04 16.42 10.07
CA ILE A 115 5.87 16.12 9.24
C ILE A 115 5.83 17.05 8.01
N PHE A 116 6.14 18.33 8.19
CA PHE A 116 6.18 19.30 7.11
C PHE A 116 7.24 18.95 6.06
N VAL A 117 8.49 18.69 6.48
CA VAL A 117 9.58 18.32 5.57
C VAL A 117 9.27 17.03 4.82
N VAL A 118 8.76 16.00 5.52
CA VAL A 118 8.35 14.74 4.88
C VAL A 118 7.21 14.96 3.90
N GLY A 119 6.23 15.80 4.24
CA GLY A 119 5.12 16.16 3.36
C GLY A 119 5.59 16.84 2.07
N VAL A 120 6.44 17.86 2.20
CA VAL A 120 7.01 18.58 1.05
C VAL A 120 7.87 17.64 0.19
N ALA A 121 8.70 16.79 0.79
CA ALA A 121 9.51 15.82 0.06
C ALA A 121 8.66 14.82 -0.73
N THR A 122 7.59 14.32 -0.12
CA THR A 122 6.67 13.37 -0.75
C THR A 122 5.95 14.00 -1.94
N ILE A 123 5.41 15.21 -1.77
CA ILE A 123 4.75 15.96 -2.86
C ILE A 123 5.76 16.26 -3.99
N GLY A 124 6.97 16.69 -3.64
CA GLY A 124 8.04 16.96 -4.60
C GLY A 124 8.43 15.73 -5.42
N MET A 125 8.51 14.55 -4.78
CA MET A 125 8.78 13.28 -5.46
C MET A 125 7.70 12.96 -6.50
N PHE A 126 6.42 13.06 -6.14
CA PHE A 126 5.32 12.81 -7.07
C PHE A 126 5.28 13.81 -8.22
N LEU A 127 5.48 15.10 -7.95
CA LEU A 127 5.53 16.14 -8.97
C LEU A 127 6.71 15.93 -9.93
N SER A 128 7.86 15.51 -9.43
CA SER A 128 9.04 15.22 -10.25
C SER A 128 8.79 14.06 -11.22
N ILE A 129 8.19 12.96 -10.73
CA ILE A 129 7.82 11.80 -11.56
C ILE A 129 6.80 12.22 -12.63
N LEU A 130 5.73 12.92 -12.22
CA LEU A 130 4.69 13.37 -13.13
C LEU A 130 5.25 14.30 -14.22
N THR A 131 6.10 15.25 -13.83
CA THR A 131 6.76 16.17 -14.75
C THR A 131 7.63 15.42 -15.75
N THR A 132 8.39 14.43 -15.30
CA THR A 132 9.24 13.60 -16.16
C THR A 132 8.41 12.81 -17.18
N ILE A 133 7.29 12.21 -16.76
CA ILE A 133 6.38 11.47 -17.65
C ILE A 133 5.74 12.39 -18.68
N LEU A 134 5.20 13.54 -18.25
CA LEU A 134 4.57 14.51 -19.15
C LEU A 134 5.57 15.10 -20.13
N PHE A 135 6.77 15.42 -19.67
CA PHE A 135 7.85 15.93 -20.51
C PHE A 135 8.29 14.90 -21.55
N ALA A 136 8.53 13.65 -21.12
CA ALA A 136 8.87 12.55 -22.02
C ALA A 136 7.76 12.29 -23.04
N SER A 137 6.50 12.29 -22.61
CA SER A 137 5.33 12.11 -23.49
C SER A 137 5.23 13.24 -24.53
N THR A 138 5.42 14.49 -24.11
CA THR A 138 5.36 15.67 -24.99
C THR A 138 6.42 15.64 -26.09
N ILE A 139 7.61 15.09 -25.81
CA ILE A 139 8.70 14.95 -26.79
C ILE A 139 8.52 13.69 -27.65
N LEU A 140 8.08 12.58 -27.06
CA LEU A 140 7.99 11.29 -27.74
C LEU A 140 6.84 11.23 -28.75
N LEU A 141 5.71 11.88 -28.46
CA LEU A 141 4.54 11.89 -29.33
C LEU A 141 4.79 12.55 -30.71
N PRO A 142 5.40 13.74 -30.83
CA PRO A 142 5.73 14.32 -32.14
C PRO A 142 6.79 13.52 -32.88
N ILE A 143 7.76 12.91 -32.18
CA ILE A 143 8.76 12.03 -32.81
C ILE A 143 8.06 10.81 -33.42
N LEU A 144 7.19 10.13 -32.66
CA LEU A 144 6.41 8.99 -33.18
C LEU A 144 5.50 9.39 -34.33
N PHE A 145 4.88 10.56 -34.26
CA PHE A 145 4.07 11.07 -35.35
C PHE A 145 4.91 11.28 -36.62
N PHE A 146 6.08 11.89 -36.48
CA PHE A 146 6.97 12.16 -37.60
C PHE A 146 7.56 10.89 -38.21
N THR A 147 7.97 9.91 -37.38
CA THR A 147 8.47 8.62 -37.88
C THR A 147 7.36 7.80 -38.53
N SER A 148 6.13 7.87 -38.02
CA SER A 148 4.96 7.27 -38.65
C SER A 148 4.68 7.90 -40.03
N LEU A 149 4.71 9.22 -40.15
CA LEU A 149 4.56 9.92 -41.43
C LEU A 149 5.66 9.55 -42.42
N LEU A 150 6.92 9.54 -41.98
CA LEU A 150 8.05 9.11 -42.82
C LEU A 150 7.88 7.66 -43.29
N SER A 151 7.42 6.77 -42.42
CA SER A 151 7.13 5.38 -42.76
C SER A 151 6.02 5.29 -43.82
N LEU A 152 4.93 6.04 -43.66
CA LEU A 152 3.83 6.08 -44.64
C LEU A 152 4.28 6.65 -45.98
N ILE A 153 5.07 7.73 -45.99
CA ILE A 153 5.62 8.32 -47.22
C ILE A 153 6.53 7.32 -47.92
N THR A 154 7.42 6.66 -47.18
CA THR A 154 8.35 5.67 -47.73
C THR A 154 7.59 4.45 -48.28
N LEU A 155 6.59 3.94 -47.55
CA LEU A 155 5.75 2.85 -47.98
C LEU A 155 4.96 3.24 -49.23
N SER A 156 4.34 4.42 -49.24
CA SER A 156 3.62 4.94 -50.40
C SER A 156 4.54 5.09 -51.61
N PHE A 157 5.76 5.61 -51.41
CA PHE A 157 6.75 5.75 -52.48
C PHE A 157 7.18 4.40 -53.05
N LEU A 158 7.52 3.43 -52.19
CA LEU A 158 7.87 2.07 -52.61
C LEU A 158 6.70 1.38 -53.33
N LEU A 159 5.48 1.58 -52.85
CA LEU A 159 4.27 1.05 -53.47
C LEU A 159 4.05 1.68 -54.87
N THR A 160 4.18 3.00 -54.99
CA THR A 160 4.09 3.70 -56.28
C THR A 160 5.17 3.24 -57.25
N LEU A 161 6.41 3.07 -56.78
CA LEU A 161 7.52 2.61 -57.60
C LEU A 161 7.29 1.17 -58.09
N PHE A 162 6.81 0.29 -57.21
CA PHE A 162 6.43 -1.08 -57.57
C PHE A 162 5.30 -1.12 -58.61
N LEU A 163 4.24 -0.34 -58.39
CA LEU A 163 3.12 -0.23 -59.33
C LEU A 163 3.57 0.34 -60.68
N ALA A 164 4.43 1.38 -60.67
CA ALA A 164 4.97 2.00 -61.88
C ALA A 164 5.87 1.04 -62.66
N GLN A 165 6.77 0.32 -61.99
CA GLN A 165 7.62 -0.69 -62.62
C GLN A 165 6.79 -1.80 -63.26
N ARG A 166 5.77 -2.28 -62.56
CA ARG A 166 4.89 -3.34 -63.05
C ARG A 166 4.00 -2.88 -64.20
N LEU A 167 3.50 -1.66 -64.13
CA LEU A 167 2.77 -1.05 -65.23
C LEU A 167 3.68 -0.93 -66.47
N TYR A 168 4.92 -0.47 -66.27
CA TYR A 168 5.92 -0.37 -67.33
C TYR A 168 6.18 -1.71 -68.02
N THR A 169 6.32 -2.81 -67.29
CA THR A 169 6.52 -4.14 -67.91
C THR A 169 5.35 -4.56 -68.79
N HIS A 170 4.10 -4.33 -68.34
CA HIS A 170 2.92 -4.66 -69.16
C HIS A 170 2.78 -3.77 -70.41
N LEU A 171 3.13 -2.48 -70.32
CA LEU A 171 3.14 -1.60 -71.49
C LEU A 171 4.23 -2.00 -72.48
N ALA A 172 5.42 -2.37 -71.99
CA ALA A 172 6.51 -2.80 -72.86
C ALA A 172 6.15 -4.07 -73.65
N GLU A 173 5.47 -5.03 -73.00
CA GLU A 173 4.99 -6.26 -73.65
C GLU A 173 3.87 -6.00 -74.69
N SER A 174 3.00 -5.01 -74.47
CA SER A 174 1.91 -4.72 -75.42
C SER A 174 2.34 -3.84 -76.60
N THR A 175 3.39 -3.02 -76.43
CA THR A 175 3.83 -2.04 -77.45
C THR A 175 4.72 -2.67 -78.53
N THR A 176 5.30 -3.86 -78.29
CA THR A 176 6.09 -4.58 -79.31
C THR A 176 5.30 -4.95 -80.57
N ALA A 177 3.96 -4.97 -80.52
CA ALA A 177 3.09 -5.26 -81.66
C ALA A 177 2.67 -4.02 -82.48
N GLY A 178 2.99 -2.81 -82.01
CA GLY A 178 2.60 -1.54 -82.64
C GLY A 178 2.14 -0.50 -81.63
N ALA A 179 2.53 0.77 -81.83
CA ALA A 179 2.23 1.88 -80.92
C ALA A 179 0.81 2.44 -81.15
N ASP A 180 -0.21 1.58 -81.00
CA ASP A 180 -1.61 1.96 -81.19
C ASP A 180 -2.31 2.20 -79.84
N TYR A 181 -3.25 3.15 -79.78
CA TYR A 181 -3.94 3.52 -78.54
C TYR A 181 -4.71 2.34 -77.93
N GLU A 182 -5.22 1.45 -78.78
CA GLU A 182 -5.94 0.25 -78.34
C GLU A 182 -5.04 -0.71 -77.56
N ALA A 183 -3.79 -0.90 -77.99
CA ALA A 183 -2.81 -1.76 -77.32
C ALA A 183 -2.43 -1.23 -75.93
N LEU A 184 -2.37 0.09 -75.76
CA LEU A 184 -2.07 0.73 -74.49
C LEU A 184 -3.23 0.58 -73.49
N SER A 185 -4.47 0.80 -73.94
CA SER A 185 -5.66 0.63 -73.09
C SER A 185 -5.84 -0.82 -72.64
N LYS A 186 -5.51 -1.80 -73.50
CA LYS A 186 -5.55 -3.22 -73.19
C LYS A 186 -4.51 -3.61 -72.13
N GLY A 187 -3.30 -3.07 -72.22
CA GLY A 187 -2.24 -3.27 -71.22
C GLY A 187 -2.63 -2.75 -69.83
N VAL A 188 -3.20 -1.53 -69.76
CA VAL A 188 -3.66 -0.93 -68.49
C VAL A 188 -4.79 -1.76 -67.87
N ARG A 189 -5.77 -2.22 -68.66
CA ARG A 189 -6.87 -3.06 -68.18
C ARG A 189 -6.38 -4.41 -67.66
N GLY A 190 -5.47 -5.07 -68.39
CA GLY A 190 -4.90 -6.35 -67.96
C GLY A 190 -4.13 -6.24 -66.64
N TRP A 191 -3.36 -5.16 -66.47
CA TRP A 191 -2.68 -4.86 -65.20
C TRP A 191 -3.68 -4.61 -64.05
N LEU A 192 -4.77 -3.90 -64.33
CA LEU A 192 -5.78 -3.56 -63.33
C LEU A 192 -6.55 -4.81 -62.85
N ASP A 193 -6.91 -5.70 -63.78
CA ASP A 193 -7.53 -6.99 -63.47
C ASP A 193 -6.59 -7.89 -62.66
N GLU A 194 -5.29 -7.92 -62.98
CA GLU A 194 -4.32 -8.68 -62.19
C GLU A 194 -4.13 -8.10 -60.78
N THR A 195 -4.03 -6.78 -60.67
CA THR A 195 -3.80 -6.09 -59.38
C THR A 195 -5.01 -6.22 -58.47
N THR A 196 -6.22 -6.07 -59.02
CA THR A 196 -7.46 -6.28 -58.28
C THR A 196 -7.68 -7.74 -57.89
N GLY A 197 -7.28 -8.70 -58.73
CA GLY A 197 -7.34 -10.13 -58.41
C GLY A 197 -6.37 -10.57 -57.31
N ARG A 198 -5.28 -9.83 -57.09
CA ARG A 198 -4.29 -10.10 -56.02
C ARG A 198 -4.63 -9.46 -54.68
N LEU A 199 -5.48 -8.43 -54.66
CA LEU A 199 -5.95 -7.86 -53.42
C LEU A 199 -6.87 -8.90 -52.75
N PRO A 200 -6.58 -9.35 -51.51
CA PRO A 200 -7.49 -10.23 -50.80
C PRO A 200 -8.83 -9.51 -50.75
N ALA A 201 -9.90 -10.17 -51.21
CA ALA A 201 -11.23 -9.58 -51.30
C ALA A 201 -11.52 -8.87 -49.97
N LEU A 202 -11.45 -7.54 -49.99
CA LEU A 202 -11.70 -6.74 -48.80
C LEU A 202 -13.08 -7.18 -48.32
N PRO A 203 -13.22 -7.61 -47.05
CA PRO A 203 -14.51 -8.09 -46.57
C PRO A 203 -15.53 -6.99 -46.83
N ALA A 204 -16.45 -7.24 -47.76
CA ALA A 204 -17.44 -6.27 -48.24
C ALA A 204 -18.43 -5.80 -47.14
N LYS A 205 -18.17 -6.16 -45.88
CA LYS A 205 -19.03 -6.00 -44.71
C LYS A 205 -18.73 -4.74 -43.87
N TRP A 206 -17.76 -3.90 -44.26
CA TRP A 206 -17.47 -2.68 -43.51
C TRP A 206 -18.50 -1.55 -43.70
N SER A 207 -19.47 -1.67 -44.63
CA SER A 207 -20.51 -0.64 -44.81
C SER A 207 -21.74 -0.79 -43.91
N ASP A 208 -22.02 -1.99 -43.37
CA ASP A 208 -23.23 -2.24 -42.56
C ASP A 208 -22.99 -2.28 -41.05
N THR A 209 -21.73 -2.37 -40.64
CA THR A 209 -21.39 -2.48 -39.24
C THR A 209 -21.18 -1.06 -38.73
N GLY A 210 -22.27 -0.33 -38.47
CA GLY A 210 -22.28 1.05 -37.97
C GLY A 210 -22.85 1.20 -36.56
N GLY A 211 -23.35 0.12 -35.95
CA GLY A 211 -24.13 0.20 -34.70
C GLY A 211 -23.79 -0.80 -33.59
N GLU A 212 -23.05 -1.89 -33.86
CA GLU A 212 -23.06 -3.05 -32.95
C GLU A 212 -21.89 -3.12 -31.95
N TRP A 213 -20.82 -2.36 -32.12
CA TRP A 213 -19.70 -2.35 -31.16
C TRP A 213 -19.99 -1.61 -29.85
N ARG A 214 -21.13 -0.93 -29.73
CA ARG A 214 -21.49 -0.23 -28.48
C ARG A 214 -22.03 -1.14 -27.38
N THR A 215 -22.34 -2.41 -27.65
CA THR A 215 -22.91 -3.32 -26.64
C THR A 215 -21.93 -4.36 -26.11
N SER A 216 -20.77 -4.56 -26.73
CA SER A 216 -19.81 -5.61 -26.36
C SER A 216 -18.79 -5.22 -25.29
N LEU A 217 -18.80 -3.95 -24.86
CA LEU A 217 -17.86 -3.39 -23.87
C LEU A 217 -18.50 -3.14 -22.50
N ALA A 218 -19.70 -3.65 -22.23
CA ALA A 218 -20.18 -3.74 -20.86
C ALA A 218 -19.51 -4.96 -20.20
N PRO A 219 -18.52 -4.77 -19.30
CA PRO A 219 -17.94 -5.89 -18.60
C PRO A 219 -19.03 -6.48 -17.70
N ASN A 220 -19.33 -7.76 -17.88
CA ASN A 220 -20.23 -8.53 -17.03
C ASN A 220 -19.57 -8.69 -15.65
N THR A 221 -19.64 -7.66 -14.80
CA THR A 221 -18.95 -7.60 -13.49
C THR A 221 -19.81 -8.02 -12.30
N SER A 222 -21.01 -8.57 -12.48
CA SER A 222 -21.89 -8.76 -11.32
C SER A 222 -21.85 -10.13 -10.63
N GLU A 223 -21.39 -11.24 -11.24
CA GLU A 223 -21.70 -12.55 -10.62
C GLU A 223 -20.55 -13.56 -10.38
N ASP A 224 -19.35 -13.41 -10.97
CA ASP A 224 -18.39 -14.54 -10.97
C ASP A 224 -17.26 -14.51 -9.91
N TRP A 225 -17.16 -13.45 -9.09
CA TRP A 225 -16.11 -13.40 -8.05
C TRP A 225 -16.51 -14.10 -6.73
N ARG A 226 -17.80 -14.40 -6.53
CA ARG A 226 -18.28 -15.07 -5.29
C ARG A 226 -17.99 -16.57 -5.26
N SER A 227 -17.85 -17.20 -6.42
CA SER A 227 -17.62 -18.65 -6.55
C SER A 227 -16.18 -19.07 -6.28
N ASN A 228 -15.20 -18.16 -6.30
CA ASN A 228 -13.79 -18.51 -6.12
C ASN A 228 -13.22 -18.23 -4.72
N ALA A 229 -14.02 -17.68 -3.80
CA ALA A 229 -13.58 -17.36 -2.44
C ALA A 229 -13.87 -18.46 -1.39
N ILE A 230 -14.59 -19.53 -1.76
CA ILE A 230 -15.02 -20.59 -0.81
C ILE A 230 -14.14 -21.87 -0.92
N GLY A 231 -13.09 -21.85 -1.75
CA GLY A 231 -12.24 -23.01 -2.02
C GLY A 231 -10.94 -23.14 -1.21
N MET A 232 -10.48 -22.10 -0.50
CA MET A 232 -9.25 -22.19 0.30
C MET A 232 -9.55 -22.72 1.70
N LYS A 233 -9.83 -24.03 1.74
CA LYS A 233 -9.82 -24.83 2.96
C LYS A 233 -8.38 -24.89 3.47
N ALA A 234 -8.21 -24.41 4.69
CA ALA A 234 -6.96 -24.44 5.43
C ALA A 234 -6.56 -25.88 5.75
N ASP A 235 -5.75 -26.48 4.89
CA ASP A 235 -4.97 -27.65 5.26
C ASP A 235 -3.75 -27.17 6.04
N GLY A 236 -3.88 -27.26 7.36
CA GLY A 236 -2.80 -27.05 8.30
C GLY A 236 -1.69 -28.08 8.07
N ALA A 237 -0.56 -27.60 7.56
CA ALA A 237 0.73 -28.22 7.78
C ALA A 237 1.60 -27.18 8.47
N LEU A 238 1.77 -27.35 9.77
CA LEU A 238 2.77 -26.67 10.60
C LEU A 238 4.16 -27.02 10.05
N GLY A 239 4.62 -26.25 9.06
CA GLY A 239 6.00 -26.22 8.62
C GLY A 239 6.79 -25.38 9.61
N GLU A 240 7.75 -26.01 10.28
CA GLU A 240 8.65 -25.36 11.23
C GLU A 240 9.38 -24.16 10.60
N PRO A 241 9.64 -23.09 11.38
CA PRO A 241 10.40 -21.95 10.90
C PRO A 241 11.84 -22.38 10.63
N VAL A 242 12.18 -22.53 9.34
CA VAL A 242 13.56 -22.66 8.89
C VAL A 242 14.29 -21.37 9.29
N MET A 243 15.15 -21.48 10.31
CA MET A 243 16.12 -20.45 10.67
C MET A 243 17.06 -20.25 9.47
N VAL A 244 16.79 -19.21 8.69
CA VAL A 244 17.71 -18.72 7.68
C VAL A 244 18.93 -18.14 8.40
N ALA A 245 20.06 -18.82 8.24
CA ALA A 245 21.33 -18.42 8.83
C ALA A 245 21.73 -17.00 8.36
N PRO A 246 22.30 -16.16 9.25
CA PRO A 246 22.77 -14.83 8.89
C PRO A 246 23.89 -14.93 7.86
N ILE A 247 23.69 -14.30 6.71
CA ILE A 247 24.69 -14.14 5.66
C ILE A 247 25.87 -13.34 6.23
N ARG A 248 27.03 -13.99 6.36
CA ARG A 248 28.28 -13.34 6.74
C ARG A 248 28.63 -12.27 5.69
N PRO A 249 28.88 -11.02 6.07
CA PRO A 249 29.43 -10.03 5.14
C PRO A 249 30.83 -10.46 4.73
N HIS A 250 31.04 -10.62 3.42
CA HIS A 250 32.37 -10.77 2.83
C HIS A 250 33.16 -9.49 3.09
N THR A 251 34.16 -9.58 3.97
CA THR A 251 35.21 -8.58 4.10
C THR A 251 36.01 -8.56 2.79
N LEU A 252 35.79 -7.53 1.97
CA LEU A 252 36.66 -7.21 0.85
C LEU A 252 37.99 -6.73 1.42
N ASP A 253 38.98 -7.61 1.30
CA ASP A 253 40.38 -7.35 1.62
C ASP A 253 40.91 -6.33 0.60
N SER A 254 41.00 -5.07 1.03
CA SER A 254 41.56 -3.96 0.25
C SER A 254 43.08 -4.00 0.38
N SER A 255 43.71 -4.93 -0.34
CA SER A 255 45.15 -4.94 -0.56
C SER A 255 45.44 -4.23 -1.88
N ALA A 256 45.65 -2.92 -1.82
CA ALA A 256 46.18 -2.14 -2.93
C ALA A 256 47.72 -2.08 -2.81
N PRO A 257 48.48 -2.44 -3.87
CA PRO A 257 49.93 -2.34 -3.86
C PRO A 257 50.37 -0.87 -3.93
N GLY A 258 51.18 -0.46 -2.95
CA GLY A 258 51.82 0.86 -2.91
C GLY A 258 52.72 1.08 -4.12
N ILE A 259 52.44 2.14 -4.87
CA ILE A 259 53.34 2.70 -5.86
C ILE A 259 54.32 3.59 -5.11
N ASN A 260 55.57 3.14 -4.98
CA ASN A 260 56.68 3.98 -4.52
C ASN A 260 57.12 4.87 -5.69
N LEU A 261 57.12 6.18 -5.43
CA LEU A 261 57.81 7.21 -6.21
C LEU A 261 59.24 7.37 -5.70
#